data_AF-A0A7T0C1J6-F1
#
_entry.id   AF-A0A7T0C1J6-F1
#
_cell.length_a   1.000
_cell.length_b   1.000
_cell.length_c   1.000
_cell.angle_alpha   90.00
_cell.angle_beta   90.00
_cell.angle_gamma   90.00
#
_symmetry.space_group_name_H-M   'P 1'
#
loop_
_entity.id
_entity.type
_entity.pdbx_description
1 polymer ?
#
loop_
_entity_poly.entity_id
_entity_poly.type
_entity_poly.pdbx_seq_one_letter_code
_entity_poly.pdbx_strand_id
1 'polypeptide(L)'
;MKFHSITDCPAPEARSLVCRVSSLVSCIGMLVTGLLSGGLLYLDLFWKDHDLDLPLYVLRYIEVVIACIFLLFLFHFRKSLRTSNWLLRLDPGRAVIKFRSYLNDHLPEEDKIVVEIPCAEIAWARKTKERVVTNDRDGAVYQFFTFLDLKLKSQDAEALRQAILDERNRRPPIEAMNRALFQARKRRAPDSEIALLKAEIKQEEQRRPKGGSRFSTTLHHHYPVRMTDASILRLDWSGVRPRIGKALEALEASVALEPVIKISSDFTQPAQNIEEQILDLAARGETFKAIALTRERYGYSVAEAKAFVESLLGKDS
;
A
#
# COMPACT_ATOMS: atom_id res chain seq x y z
N MET A 1 -20.68 3.17 -12.76
CA MET A 1 -19.78 3.52 -11.60
C MET A 1 -19.69 5.03 -11.34
N LYS A 2 -19.36 5.44 -10.10
CA LYS A 2 -19.09 6.86 -9.75
C LYS A 2 -17.80 6.99 -8.94
N PHE A 3 -17.06 8.08 -9.15
CA PHE A 3 -15.84 8.39 -8.41
C PHE A 3 -16.08 9.53 -7.42
N HIS A 4 -15.61 9.36 -6.20
CA HIS A 4 -15.79 10.27 -5.09
C HIS A 4 -14.44 10.64 -4.47
N SER A 5 -14.36 11.87 -3.95
CA SER A 5 -13.35 12.24 -2.97
C SER A 5 -13.65 11.56 -1.63
N ILE A 6 -12.71 11.62 -0.68
CA ILE A 6 -12.97 11.03 0.64
C ILE A 6 -14.01 11.82 1.43
N THR A 7 -14.11 13.13 1.19
CA THR A 7 -15.06 14.05 1.84
C THR A 7 -16.45 13.96 1.25
N ASP A 8 -16.55 13.73 -0.07
CA ASP A 8 -17.83 13.65 -0.79
C ASP A 8 -18.40 12.22 -0.83
N CYS A 9 -17.78 11.30 -0.09
CA CYS A 9 -18.22 9.92 0.00
C CYS A 9 -19.55 9.85 0.77
N PRO A 10 -20.60 9.20 0.24
CA PRO A 10 -21.88 9.08 0.93
C PRO A 10 -21.68 8.44 2.30
N ALA A 11 -22.42 8.90 3.32
CA ALA A 11 -22.32 8.33 4.66
C ALA A 11 -22.72 6.83 4.68
N PRO A 12 -22.12 6.02 5.57
CA PRO A 12 -22.48 4.61 5.71
C PRO A 12 -23.94 4.46 6.14
N GLU A 13 -24.67 3.56 5.50
CA GLU A 13 -26.03 3.22 5.92
C GLU A 13 -26.01 2.39 7.22
N ALA A 14 -27.11 2.38 7.98
CA ALA A 14 -27.17 1.73 9.30
C ALA A 14 -26.85 0.22 9.27
N ARG A 15 -27.03 -0.44 8.12
CA ARG A 15 -26.73 -1.87 7.90
C ARG A 15 -25.44 -2.10 7.09
N SER A 16 -24.64 -1.05 6.87
CA SER A 16 -23.44 -1.15 6.07
C SER A 16 -22.34 -1.94 6.79
N LEU A 17 -21.67 -2.81 6.03
CA LEU A 17 -20.49 -3.51 6.51
C LEU A 17 -19.26 -2.71 6.11
N VAL A 18 -18.55 -2.17 7.10
CA VAL A 18 -17.30 -1.43 6.87
C VAL A 18 -16.11 -2.36 7.13
N CYS A 19 -15.31 -2.61 6.09
CA CYS A 19 -14.10 -3.40 6.14
C CYS A 19 -12.87 -2.50 6.34
N ARG A 20 -12.15 -2.68 7.44
CA ARG A 20 -10.99 -1.86 7.87
C ARG A 20 -9.72 -2.66 7.96
N VAL A 21 -8.56 -2.03 7.72
CA VAL A 21 -7.28 -2.68 8.00
C VAL A 21 -7.10 -2.77 9.51
N SER A 22 -6.79 -3.95 10.02
CA SER A 22 -6.67 -4.23 11.44
C SER A 22 -5.45 -3.54 12.03
N SER A 23 -5.66 -2.87 13.15
CA SER A 23 -4.63 -2.28 13.98
C SER A 23 -3.94 -3.29 14.91
N LEU A 24 -4.36 -4.57 14.91
CA LEU A 24 -3.97 -5.55 15.91
C LEU A 24 -2.46 -5.80 15.94
N VAL A 25 -1.83 -5.95 14.77
CA VAL A 25 -0.38 -6.19 14.69
C VAL A 25 0.40 -4.99 15.24
N SER A 26 0.00 -3.77 14.87
CA SER A 26 0.61 -2.55 15.41
C SER A 26 0.35 -2.39 16.91
N CYS A 27 -0.83 -2.78 17.40
CA CYS A 27 -1.17 -2.75 18.82
C CYS A 27 -0.31 -3.74 19.62
N ILE A 28 -0.20 -4.99 19.17
CA ILE A 28 0.64 -6.01 19.81
C ILE A 28 2.10 -5.56 19.81
N GLY A 29 2.62 -5.10 18.67
CA GLY A 29 3.98 -4.57 18.55
C GLY A 29 4.23 -3.43 19.53
N MET A 30 3.29 -2.47 19.63
CA MET A 30 3.34 -1.36 20.59
C MET A 30 3.34 -1.85 22.04
N LEU A 31 2.48 -2.81 22.40
CA LEU A 31 2.42 -3.33 23.77
C LEU A 31 3.70 -4.08 24.16
N VAL A 32 4.18 -4.99 23.30
CA VAL A 32 5.39 -5.78 23.57
C VAL A 32 6.61 -4.86 23.72
N THR A 33 6.81 -3.94 22.78
CA THR A 33 7.96 -3.02 22.82
C THR A 33 7.85 -2.01 23.96
N GLY A 34 6.65 -1.57 24.30
CA GLY A 34 6.41 -0.70 25.45
C GLY A 34 6.71 -1.40 26.78
N LEU A 35 6.30 -2.66 26.94
CA LEU A 35 6.63 -3.47 28.11
C LEU A 35 8.14 -3.73 28.23
N LEU A 36 8.82 -4.03 27.13
CA LEU A 36 10.27 -4.22 27.12
C LEU A 36 11.01 -2.91 27.47
N SER A 37 10.61 -1.78 26.89
CA SER A 37 11.20 -0.47 27.19
C SER A 37 10.99 -0.10 28.66
N GLY A 38 9.77 -0.27 29.17
CA GLY A 38 9.45 0.03 30.57
C GLY A 38 10.16 -0.90 31.55
N GLY A 39 10.29 -2.19 31.21
CA GLY A 39 11.04 -3.17 31.99
C GLY A 39 12.52 -2.81 32.09
N LEU A 40 13.16 -2.45 30.98
CA LEU A 40 14.56 -2.02 30.97
C LEU A 40 14.78 -0.74 31.78
N LEU A 41 13.90 0.26 31.63
CA LEU A 41 13.96 1.49 32.42
C LEU A 41 13.78 1.20 33.91
N TYR A 42 12.87 0.28 34.27
CA TYR A 42 12.68 -0.14 35.66
C TYR A 42 13.94 -0.81 36.23
N LEU A 43 14.60 -1.68 35.46
CA LEU A 43 15.86 -2.30 35.87
C LEU A 43 16.95 -1.24 36.08
N ASP A 44 17.13 -0.29 35.15
CA ASP A 44 18.15 0.78 35.26
C ASP A 44 17.92 1.68 36.48
N LEU A 45 16.66 1.96 36.83
CA LEU A 45 16.32 2.87 37.93
C LEU A 45 16.31 2.21 39.32
N PHE A 46 15.85 0.96 39.42
CA PHE A 46 15.51 0.35 40.71
C PHE A 46 16.37 -0.84 41.10
N TRP A 47 17.12 -1.44 40.17
CA TRP A 47 17.89 -2.64 40.45
C TRP A 47 19.38 -2.32 40.57
N LYS A 48 19.81 -1.99 41.78
CA LYS A 48 21.19 -1.57 42.10
C LYS A 48 22.22 -2.71 42.09
N ASP A 49 21.79 -3.95 42.35
CA ASP A 49 22.69 -5.11 42.54
C ASP A 49 22.53 -6.10 41.37
N HIS A 50 22.97 -5.71 40.18
CA HIS A 50 23.02 -6.60 39.02
C HIS A 50 24.40 -7.26 38.89
N ASP A 51 24.44 -8.59 38.99
CA ASP A 51 25.58 -9.45 38.61
C ASP A 51 25.75 -9.58 37.08
N LEU A 52 25.03 -8.77 36.29
CA LEU A 52 25.22 -8.74 34.85
C LEU A 52 26.47 -7.90 34.54
N ASP A 53 27.53 -8.57 34.09
CA ASP A 53 28.78 -7.96 33.56
C ASP A 53 28.58 -7.10 32.29
N LEU A 54 27.35 -6.72 31.97
CA LEU A 54 27.04 -5.85 30.84
C LEU A 54 27.32 -4.39 31.19
N PRO A 55 28.16 -3.68 30.41
CA PRO A 55 28.39 -2.27 30.64
C PRO A 55 27.09 -1.46 30.51
N LEU A 56 26.87 -0.51 31.42
CA LEU A 56 25.66 0.34 31.46
C LEU A 56 25.36 1.06 30.13
N TYR A 57 26.39 1.41 29.36
CA TYR A 57 26.19 2.05 28.05
C TYR A 57 25.51 1.12 27.04
N VAL A 58 25.70 -0.20 27.14
CA VAL A 58 25.05 -1.20 26.28
C VAL A 58 23.56 -1.29 26.61
N LEU A 59 23.21 -1.34 27.89
CA LEU A 59 21.81 -1.38 28.35
C LEU A 59 21.04 -0.14 27.91
N ARG A 60 21.62 1.06 28.09
CA ARG A 60 21.02 2.32 27.63
C ARG A 60 20.87 2.38 26.11
N TYR A 61 21.84 1.86 25.36
CA TYR A 61 21.74 1.79 23.91
C TYR A 61 20.57 0.89 23.48
N ILE A 62 20.44 -0.29 24.08
CA ILE A 62 19.33 -1.22 23.82
C ILE A 62 17.98 -0.57 24.16
N GLU A 63 17.90 0.12 25.30
CA GLU A 63 16.70 0.85 25.72
C GLU A 63 16.28 1.89 24.67
N VAL A 64 17.22 2.73 24.22
CA VAL A 64 16.94 3.74 23.20
C VAL A 64 16.43 3.10 21.90
N VAL A 65 17.05 2.00 21.46
CA VAL A 65 16.61 1.28 20.25
C VAL A 65 15.18 0.75 20.43
N ILE A 66 14.87 0.11 21.56
CA ILE A 66 13.54 -0.43 21.83
C ILE A 66 12.50 0.70 21.95
N ALA A 67 12.85 1.81 22.60
CA ALA A 67 11.99 2.99 22.69
C ALA A 67 11.71 3.59 21.30
N CYS A 68 12.71 3.66 20.41
CA CYS A 68 12.50 4.06 19.03
C CYS A 68 11.55 3.11 18.27
N ILE A 69 11.70 1.79 18.44
CA ILE A 69 10.80 0.80 17.83
C ILE A 69 9.37 0.95 18.39
N PHE A 70 9.22 1.17 19.70
CA PHE A 70 7.93 1.45 20.33
C PHE A 70 7.25 2.67 19.70
N LEU A 71 7.99 3.77 19.52
CA LEU A 71 7.46 4.97 18.88
C LEU A 71 7.00 4.68 17.44
N LEU A 72 7.74 3.88 16.67
CA LEU A 72 7.33 3.47 15.32
C LEU A 72 5.98 2.72 15.33
N PHE A 73 5.82 1.73 16.22
CA PHE A 73 4.56 1.00 16.36
C PHE A 73 3.42 1.89 16.84
N LEU A 74 3.69 2.82 17.77
CA LEU A 74 2.72 3.80 18.25
C LEU A 74 2.23 4.71 17.12
N PHE A 75 3.13 5.21 16.27
CA PHE A 75 2.76 6.04 15.11
C PHE A 75 1.90 5.26 14.11
N HIS A 76 2.28 4.01 13.79
CA HIS A 76 1.47 3.14 12.92
C HIS A 76 0.10 2.84 13.51
N PHE A 77 0.05 2.53 14.81
CA PHE A 77 -1.20 2.28 15.52
C PHE A 77 -2.11 3.50 15.48
N ARG A 78 -1.59 4.70 15.76
CA ARG A 78 -2.37 5.95 15.67
C ARG A 78 -2.91 6.19 14.26
N LYS A 79 -2.14 5.93 13.20
CA LYS A 79 -2.63 6.01 11.81
C LYS A 79 -3.77 5.03 11.54
N SER A 80 -3.69 3.82 12.08
CA SER A 80 -4.75 2.80 11.92
C SER A 80 -6.06 3.14 12.63
N LEU A 81 -6.05 4.05 13.61
CA LEU A 81 -7.27 4.51 14.30
C LEU A 81 -8.03 5.61 13.55
N ARG A 82 -7.47 6.14 12.45
CA ARG A 82 -8.13 7.19 11.67
C ARG A 82 -9.43 6.69 11.05
N THR A 83 -10.40 7.59 10.92
CA THR A 83 -11.69 7.33 10.25
C THR A 83 -11.52 6.95 8.78
N SER A 84 -10.43 7.41 8.15
CA SER A 84 -10.05 7.03 6.80
C SER A 84 -9.52 5.60 6.67
N ASN A 85 -9.31 4.84 7.76
CA ASN A 85 -8.83 3.45 7.70
C ASN A 85 -9.96 2.45 7.38
N TRP A 86 -10.48 2.52 6.16
CA TRP A 86 -11.37 1.51 5.57
C TRP A 86 -10.93 1.20 4.14
N LEU A 87 -11.18 -0.02 3.68
CA LEU A 87 -10.83 -0.50 2.34
C LEU A 87 -12.08 -0.67 1.47
N LEU A 88 -13.09 -1.32 2.04
CA LEU A 88 -14.36 -1.63 1.39
C LEU A 88 -15.49 -1.27 2.34
N ARG A 89 -16.53 -0.65 1.82
CA ARG A 89 -17.84 -0.58 2.47
C ARG A 89 -18.86 -1.27 1.59
N LEU A 90 -19.67 -2.13 2.18
CA LEU A 90 -20.79 -2.78 1.53
C LEU A 90 -22.07 -2.20 2.09
N ASP A 91 -22.79 -1.46 1.24
CA ASP A 91 -24.15 -0.99 1.52
C ASP A 91 -25.15 -1.90 0.79
N PRO A 92 -26.45 -1.92 1.17
CA PRO A 92 -27.48 -2.66 0.45
C PRO A 92 -27.57 -2.20 -1.02
N GLY A 93 -26.98 -2.99 -1.93
CA GLY A 93 -27.02 -2.72 -3.38
C GLY A 93 -25.83 -1.97 -3.97
N ARG A 94 -24.82 -1.57 -3.18
CA ARG A 94 -23.58 -0.97 -3.71
C ARG A 94 -22.35 -1.31 -2.88
N ALA A 95 -21.22 -1.43 -3.55
CA ALA A 95 -19.89 -1.58 -2.97
C ALA A 95 -19.10 -0.28 -3.16
N VAL A 96 -18.61 0.29 -2.08
CA VAL A 96 -17.78 1.49 -2.09
C VAL A 96 -16.35 1.10 -1.72
N ILE A 97 -15.42 1.31 -2.64
CA ILE A 97 -14.03 0.83 -2.53
C ILE A 97 -13.08 2.02 -2.52
N LYS A 98 -12.17 2.03 -1.56
CA LYS A 98 -11.08 3.02 -1.49
C LYS A 98 -9.78 2.36 -1.95
N PHE A 99 -9.21 2.84 -3.04
CA PHE A 99 -7.99 2.25 -3.60
C PHE A 99 -6.69 2.90 -3.07
N ARG A 100 -6.76 4.09 -2.45
CA ARG A 100 -5.62 4.68 -1.73
C ARG A 100 -5.38 3.98 -0.39
N SER A 101 -4.14 3.70 -0.04
CA SER A 101 -3.80 3.19 1.29
C SER A 101 -4.00 4.25 2.38
N TYR A 102 -4.51 3.82 3.55
CA TYR A 102 -4.63 4.69 4.73
C TYR A 102 -3.27 5.22 5.23
N LEU A 103 -2.15 4.62 4.81
CA LEU A 103 -0.81 5.11 5.15
C LEU A 103 -0.46 6.42 4.42
N ASN A 104 -1.13 6.71 3.30
CA ASN A 104 -1.00 7.92 2.49
C ASN A 104 -2.06 8.98 2.87
N ASP A 105 -2.35 9.07 4.17
CA ASP A 105 -3.33 10.00 4.77
C ASP A 105 -2.94 11.48 4.70
N HIS A 106 -1.69 11.77 4.34
CA HIS A 106 -1.17 13.13 4.17
C HIS A 106 -1.41 13.69 2.76
N LEU A 107 -1.92 12.87 1.84
CA LEU A 107 -2.26 13.32 0.49
C LEU A 107 -3.59 14.11 0.48
N PRO A 108 -3.81 15.00 -0.50
CA PRO A 108 -5.02 15.81 -0.60
C PRO A 108 -6.31 14.98 -0.55
N GLU A 109 -7.31 15.48 0.16
CA GLU A 109 -8.60 14.81 0.36
C GLU A 109 -9.55 15.00 -0.82
N GLU A 110 -9.31 16.01 -1.66
CA GLU A 110 -10.07 16.35 -2.87
C GLU A 110 -9.88 15.34 -4.00
N ASP A 111 -8.86 14.48 -3.89
CA ASP A 111 -8.56 13.46 -4.89
C ASP A 111 -9.68 12.41 -4.96
N LYS A 112 -10.06 12.05 -6.19
CA LYS A 112 -11.07 11.02 -6.45
C LYS A 112 -10.51 9.61 -6.23
N ILE A 113 -10.44 9.18 -4.97
CA ILE A 113 -9.82 7.92 -4.53
C ILE A 113 -10.81 6.83 -4.11
N VAL A 114 -12.09 7.13 -4.18
CA VAL A 114 -13.18 6.23 -3.83
C VAL A 114 -13.98 5.94 -5.09
N VAL A 115 -14.28 4.67 -5.34
CA VAL A 115 -15.20 4.24 -6.40
C VAL A 115 -16.44 3.62 -5.78
N GLU A 116 -17.61 4.06 -6.23
CA GLU A 116 -18.91 3.46 -5.95
C GLU A 116 -19.32 2.57 -7.12
N ILE A 117 -19.50 1.29 -6.82
CA ILE A 117 -19.86 0.24 -7.78
C ILE A 117 -21.21 -0.35 -7.35
N PRO A 118 -22.29 -0.15 -8.10
CA PRO A 118 -23.56 -0.84 -7.86
C PRO A 118 -23.36 -2.36 -7.89
N CYS A 119 -23.98 -3.10 -6.96
CA CYS A 119 -23.87 -4.56 -6.92
C CYS A 119 -24.36 -5.21 -8.23
N ALA A 120 -25.32 -4.58 -8.92
CA ALA A 120 -25.79 -5.02 -10.23
C ALA A 120 -24.69 -5.03 -11.31
N GLU A 121 -23.67 -4.16 -11.19
CA GLU A 121 -22.51 -4.10 -12.09
C GLU A 121 -21.46 -5.17 -11.77
N ILE A 122 -21.58 -5.87 -10.63
CA ILE A 122 -20.69 -6.96 -10.24
C ILE A 122 -21.27 -8.27 -10.79
N ALA A 123 -20.53 -8.94 -11.67
CA ALA A 123 -20.88 -10.24 -12.23
C ALA A 123 -20.79 -11.35 -11.19
N TRP A 124 -19.68 -11.38 -10.47
CA TRP A 124 -19.45 -12.30 -9.38
C TRP A 124 -18.43 -11.75 -8.39
N ALA A 125 -18.42 -12.33 -7.20
CA ALA A 125 -17.39 -12.14 -6.19
C ALA A 125 -16.78 -13.49 -5.81
N ARG A 126 -15.45 -13.54 -5.58
CA ARG A 126 -14.78 -14.74 -5.08
C ARG A 126 -13.66 -14.41 -4.11
N LYS A 127 -13.32 -15.41 -3.31
CA LYS A 127 -12.10 -15.40 -2.51
C LYS A 127 -10.98 -16.10 -3.25
N THR A 128 -9.85 -15.43 -3.36
CA THR A 128 -8.63 -16.00 -3.95
C THR A 128 -7.57 -16.10 -2.87
N LYS A 129 -7.01 -17.30 -2.67
CA LYS A 129 -5.83 -17.51 -1.81
C LYS A 129 -4.63 -17.65 -2.72
N GLU A 130 -3.63 -16.81 -2.53
CA GLU A 130 -2.42 -16.84 -3.34
C GLU A 130 -1.24 -17.25 -2.47
N ARG A 131 -0.48 -18.24 -2.90
CA ARG A 131 0.79 -18.63 -2.29
C ARG A 131 1.90 -18.24 -3.24
N VAL A 132 2.79 -17.37 -2.79
CA VAL A 132 3.98 -16.95 -3.53
C VAL A 132 5.19 -17.57 -2.85
N VAL A 133 6.03 -18.26 -3.62
CA VAL A 133 7.31 -18.80 -3.16
C VAL A 133 8.41 -18.04 -3.89
N THR A 134 9.28 -17.35 -3.15
CA THR A 134 10.42 -16.62 -3.69
C THR A 134 11.71 -17.17 -3.13
N ASN A 135 12.78 -17.19 -3.93
CA ASN A 135 14.12 -17.47 -3.41
C ASN A 135 14.63 -16.25 -2.66
N ASP A 136 15.10 -16.49 -1.44
CA ASP A 136 15.92 -15.56 -0.67
C ASP A 136 17.31 -16.19 -0.45
N ARG A 137 18.27 -15.41 0.04
CA ARG A 137 19.66 -15.85 0.27
C ARG A 137 19.75 -17.10 1.14
N ASP A 138 18.80 -17.26 2.07
CA ASP A 138 18.76 -18.36 3.05
C ASP A 138 17.76 -19.47 2.68
N GLY A 139 17.18 -19.44 1.47
CA GLY A 139 16.27 -20.46 0.95
C GLY A 139 14.90 -19.93 0.51
N ALA A 140 13.95 -20.84 0.31
CA ALA A 140 12.62 -20.52 -0.18
C ALA A 140 11.76 -19.84 0.90
N VAL A 141 11.29 -18.62 0.62
CA VAL A 141 10.37 -17.87 1.49
C VAL A 141 8.95 -18.01 0.96
N TYR A 142 8.04 -18.45 1.82
CA TYR A 142 6.62 -18.62 1.52
C TYR A 142 5.82 -17.41 2.00
N GLN A 143 5.07 -16.79 1.08
CA GLN A 143 4.14 -15.71 1.38
C GLN A 143 2.73 -16.13 1.01
N PHE A 144 1.78 -15.90 1.91
CA PHE A 144 0.37 -16.22 1.71
C PHE A 144 -0.45 -14.94 1.70
N PHE A 145 -1.19 -14.73 0.61
CA PHE A 145 -2.08 -13.61 0.44
C PHE A 145 -3.52 -14.10 0.32
N THR A 146 -4.45 -13.28 0.78
CA THR A 146 -5.88 -13.50 0.60
C THR A 146 -6.46 -12.28 -0.08
N PHE A 147 -7.16 -12.52 -1.17
CA PHE A 147 -7.78 -11.47 -1.97
C PHE A 147 -9.29 -11.67 -2.07
N LEU A 148 -10.00 -10.55 -2.18
CA LEU A 148 -11.36 -10.49 -2.70
C LEU A 148 -11.29 -10.08 -4.16
N ASP A 149 -11.71 -10.96 -5.06
CA ASP A 149 -11.79 -10.67 -6.48
C ASP A 149 -13.26 -10.37 -6.83
N LEU A 150 -13.50 -9.24 -7.51
CA LEU A 150 -14.80 -8.81 -8.01
C LEU A 150 -14.71 -8.70 -9.53
N LYS A 151 -15.53 -9.47 -10.25
CA LYS A 151 -15.63 -9.32 -11.71
C LYS A 151 -16.70 -8.28 -12.03
N LEU A 152 -16.32 -7.29 -12.82
CA LEU A 152 -17.18 -6.20 -13.26
C LEU A 152 -17.80 -6.54 -14.62
N LYS A 153 -19.07 -6.16 -14.83
CA LYS A 153 -19.81 -6.42 -16.09
C LYS A 153 -19.53 -5.39 -17.20
N SER A 154 -19.01 -4.20 -16.88
CA SER A 154 -19.14 -3.01 -17.75
C SER A 154 -17.85 -2.55 -18.47
N GLN A 155 -18.04 -1.65 -19.45
CA GLN A 155 -17.00 -0.86 -20.14
C GLN A 155 -16.29 0.15 -19.23
N ASP A 156 -16.86 0.54 -18.08
CA ASP A 156 -16.27 1.51 -17.14
C ASP A 156 -15.06 0.95 -16.37
N ALA A 157 -14.78 -0.35 -16.49
CA ALA A 157 -13.62 -0.97 -15.87
C ALA A 157 -12.30 -0.33 -16.32
N GLU A 158 -12.25 0.24 -17.53
CA GLU A 158 -11.06 0.94 -18.02
C GLU A 158 -10.84 2.27 -17.31
N ALA A 159 -11.90 3.05 -17.05
CA ALA A 159 -11.79 4.30 -16.28
C ALA A 159 -11.29 4.04 -14.86
N LEU A 160 -11.76 2.95 -14.23
CA LEU A 160 -11.26 2.51 -12.92
C LEU A 160 -9.81 2.05 -12.99
N ARG A 161 -9.45 1.28 -14.02
CA ARG A 161 -8.07 0.85 -14.25
C ARG A 161 -7.13 2.05 -14.38
N GLN A 162 -7.48 3.04 -15.18
CA GLN A 162 -6.70 4.27 -15.33
C GLN A 162 -6.58 5.03 -14.01
N ALA A 163 -7.68 5.21 -13.26
CA ALA A 163 -7.61 5.87 -11.95
C ALA A 163 -6.70 5.14 -10.95
N ILE A 164 -6.72 3.81 -10.93
CA ILE A 164 -5.81 3.00 -10.08
C ILE A 164 -4.36 3.14 -10.55
N LEU A 165 -4.13 3.14 -11.87
CA LEU A 165 -2.79 3.32 -12.44
C LEU A 165 -2.24 4.72 -12.15
N ASP A 166 -3.06 5.77 -12.25
CA ASP A 166 -2.69 7.14 -11.94
C ASP A 166 -2.29 7.29 -10.47
N GLU A 167 -3.07 6.74 -9.55
CA GLU A 167 -2.72 6.74 -8.12
C GLU A 167 -1.46 5.90 -7.84
N ARG A 168 -1.25 4.80 -8.57
CA ARG A 168 -0.03 3.98 -8.45
C ARG A 168 1.20 4.68 -8.98
N ASN A 169 1.08 5.39 -10.09
CA ASN A 169 2.17 6.16 -10.70
C ASN A 169 2.34 7.54 -10.07
N ARG A 170 1.47 7.89 -9.10
CA ARG A 170 1.52 9.17 -8.39
C ARG A 170 2.87 9.35 -7.72
N ARG A 171 3.36 10.58 -7.81
CA ARG A 171 4.57 11.02 -7.13
C ARG A 171 4.22 11.85 -5.90
N PRO A 172 5.11 11.92 -4.90
CA PRO A 172 5.00 12.90 -3.84
C PRO A 172 4.84 14.32 -4.44
N PRO A 173 3.93 15.16 -3.93
CA PRO A 173 3.65 16.48 -4.52
C PRO A 173 4.90 17.34 -4.74
N ILE A 174 5.79 17.41 -3.75
CA ILE A 174 7.05 18.15 -3.87
C ILE A 174 7.99 17.56 -4.92
N GLU A 175 8.05 16.24 -5.05
CA GLU A 175 8.92 15.62 -6.06
C GLU A 175 8.41 15.92 -7.47
N ALA A 176 7.09 15.87 -7.67
CA ALA A 176 6.44 16.26 -8.92
C ALA A 176 6.75 17.73 -9.26
N MET A 177 6.56 18.64 -8.30
CA MET A 177 6.84 20.08 -8.47
C MET A 177 8.33 20.36 -8.72
N ASN A 178 9.24 19.71 -7.98
CA ASN A 178 10.69 19.84 -8.19
C ASN A 178 11.11 19.37 -9.57
N ARG A 179 10.49 18.30 -10.09
CA ARG A 179 10.74 17.82 -11.45
C ARG A 179 10.17 18.79 -12.49
N ALA A 180 8.98 19.34 -12.28
CA ALA A 180 8.42 20.38 -13.14
C ALA A 180 9.35 21.61 -13.18
N LEU A 181 9.84 22.05 -12.03
CA LEU A 181 10.84 23.12 -11.91
C LEU A 181 12.13 22.78 -12.67
N PHE A 182 12.61 21.55 -12.56
CA PHE A 182 13.78 21.08 -13.30
C PHE A 182 13.54 21.08 -14.82
N GLN A 183 12.38 20.59 -15.29
CA GLN A 183 12.04 20.60 -16.71
C GLN A 183 11.85 22.03 -17.24
N ALA A 184 11.20 22.91 -16.47
CA ALA A 184 11.04 24.32 -16.79
C ALA A 184 12.41 25.02 -16.96
N ARG A 185 13.36 24.74 -16.06
CA ARG A 185 14.75 25.23 -16.20
C ARG A 185 15.43 24.66 -17.45
N LYS A 186 15.28 23.35 -17.70
CA LYS A 186 15.90 22.67 -18.85
C LYS A 186 15.41 23.26 -20.18
N ARG A 187 14.11 23.58 -20.29
CA ARG A 187 13.52 24.21 -21.48
C ARG A 187 13.69 25.72 -21.55
N ARG A 188 14.39 26.34 -20.58
CA ARG A 188 14.55 27.79 -20.44
C ARG A 188 13.21 28.55 -20.45
N ALA A 189 12.26 28.04 -19.67
CA ALA A 189 10.96 28.69 -19.47
C ALA A 189 11.12 30.12 -18.91
N PRO A 190 10.12 30.99 -19.10
CA PRO A 190 10.14 32.34 -18.56
C PRO A 190 10.33 32.36 -17.04
N ASP A 191 11.03 33.38 -16.52
CA ASP A 191 11.28 33.53 -15.08
C ASP A 191 9.99 33.61 -14.25
N SER A 192 8.90 34.13 -14.83
CA SER A 192 7.58 34.15 -14.20
C SER A 192 7.04 32.74 -13.93
N GLU A 193 7.22 31.79 -14.85
CA GLU A 193 6.81 30.40 -14.67
C GLU A 193 7.65 29.70 -13.59
N ILE A 194 8.97 29.93 -13.62
CA ILE A 194 9.90 29.39 -12.61
C ILE A 194 9.58 29.96 -11.22
N ALA A 195 9.23 31.25 -11.14
CA ALA A 195 8.83 31.91 -9.89
C ALA A 195 7.51 31.36 -9.35
N LEU A 196 6.52 31.12 -10.20
CA LEU A 196 5.26 30.48 -9.82
C LEU A 196 5.50 29.08 -9.24
N LEU A 197 6.28 28.24 -9.93
CA LEU A 197 6.62 26.89 -9.44
C LEU A 197 7.35 26.93 -8.10
N LYS A 198 8.29 27.86 -7.91
CA LYS A 198 8.98 28.04 -6.61
C LYS A 198 8.03 28.50 -5.52
N ALA A 199 7.11 29.42 -5.83
CA ALA A 199 6.13 29.92 -4.88
C ALA A 199 5.17 28.80 -4.46
N GLU A 200 4.76 27.96 -5.40
CA GLU A 200 3.89 26.81 -5.15
C GLU A 200 4.58 25.75 -4.30
N ILE A 201 5.85 25.41 -4.59
CA ILE A 201 6.68 24.54 -3.73
C ILE A 201 6.75 25.11 -2.32
N LYS A 202 7.03 26.41 -2.17
CA LYS A 202 7.13 27.06 -0.87
C LYS A 202 5.79 27.07 -0.13
N GLN A 203 4.69 27.26 -0.82
CA GLN A 203 3.35 27.20 -0.24
C GLN A 203 3.01 25.79 0.24
N GLU A 204 3.34 24.77 -0.57
CA GLU A 204 3.16 23.37 -0.21
C GLU A 204 4.08 22.95 0.95
N GLU A 205 5.28 23.52 1.05
CA GLU A 205 6.14 23.37 2.23
C GLU A 205 5.55 24.05 3.47
N GLN A 206 4.88 25.19 3.32
CA GLN A 206 4.26 25.96 4.41
C GLN A 206 2.95 25.38 4.92
N ARG A 207 2.18 24.69 4.07
CA ARG A 207 0.99 23.91 4.48
C ARG A 207 1.33 22.76 5.41
N ARG A 208 2.61 22.42 5.55
CA ARG A 208 3.08 21.36 6.44
C ARG A 208 3.06 21.81 7.89
N PRO A 209 2.62 20.94 8.82
CA PRO A 209 2.78 21.22 10.24
C PRO A 209 4.27 21.35 10.57
N LYS A 210 4.69 22.55 11.00
CA LYS A 210 6.05 22.82 11.50
C LYS A 210 6.27 21.98 12.76
N GLY A 211 6.93 20.82 12.61
CA GLY A 211 7.16 19.86 13.69
C GLY A 211 6.81 18.42 13.33
N GLY A 212 6.15 18.18 12.18
CA GLY A 212 6.02 16.85 11.61
C GLY A 212 7.38 16.34 11.15
N SER A 213 7.80 15.19 11.67
CA SER A 213 8.99 14.47 11.25
C SER A 213 9.16 14.47 9.71
N ARG A 214 10.38 14.74 9.23
CA ARG A 214 10.79 14.65 7.81
C ARG A 214 10.41 13.30 7.15
N PHE A 215 10.05 12.28 7.93
CA PHE A 215 9.64 10.96 7.47
C PHE A 215 8.19 10.87 6.93
N SER A 216 7.35 11.92 7.07
CA SER A 216 5.95 11.89 6.58
C SER A 216 5.78 12.22 5.09
N THR A 217 6.86 12.36 4.32
CA THR A 217 6.82 12.63 2.87
C THR A 217 6.93 11.36 2.02
N THR A 218 7.20 10.22 2.65
CA THR A 218 7.38 8.97 1.93
C THR A 218 6.02 8.46 1.48
N LEU A 219 5.81 8.46 0.16
CA LEU A 219 4.69 7.78 -0.44
C LEU A 219 4.80 6.29 -0.10
N HIS A 220 3.81 5.74 0.60
CA HIS A 220 3.76 4.31 0.85
C HIS A 220 3.29 3.60 -0.42
N HIS A 221 4.13 2.72 -0.96
CA HIS A 221 3.84 1.88 -2.13
C HIS A 221 2.96 0.67 -1.81
N HIS A 222 2.02 0.83 -0.88
CA HIS A 222 1.05 -0.19 -0.55
C HIS A 222 -0.23 0.11 -1.34
N TYR A 223 -0.55 -0.74 -2.32
CA TYR A 223 -1.72 -0.58 -3.19
C TYR A 223 -2.71 -1.71 -2.91
N PRO A 224 -3.67 -1.49 -2.01
CA PRO A 224 -4.58 -2.56 -1.57
C PRO A 224 -5.60 -2.97 -2.63
N VAL A 225 -5.66 -2.28 -3.76
CA VAL A 225 -6.58 -2.55 -4.86
C VAL A 225 -5.80 -2.56 -6.16
N ARG A 226 -6.04 -3.57 -7.01
CA ARG A 226 -5.42 -3.72 -8.32
C ARG A 226 -6.38 -4.35 -9.33
N MET A 227 -6.18 -4.07 -10.61
CA MET A 227 -6.87 -4.78 -11.69
C MET A 227 -5.96 -5.90 -12.19
N THR A 228 -6.39 -7.16 -12.12
CA THR A 228 -5.60 -8.30 -12.67
C THR A 228 -5.88 -8.50 -14.15
N ASP A 229 -7.15 -8.41 -14.53
CA ASP A 229 -7.62 -8.54 -15.91
C ASP A 229 -8.38 -7.27 -16.32
N ALA A 230 -8.93 -7.24 -17.54
CA ALA A 230 -9.73 -6.11 -18.03
C ALA A 230 -10.95 -5.79 -17.14
N SER A 231 -11.46 -6.76 -16.39
CA SER A 231 -12.68 -6.62 -15.59
C SER A 231 -12.60 -7.18 -14.17
N ILE A 232 -11.44 -7.68 -13.73
CA ILE A 232 -11.30 -8.28 -12.38
C ILE A 232 -10.58 -7.30 -11.46
N LEU A 233 -11.35 -6.76 -10.51
CA LEU A 233 -10.87 -5.92 -9.43
C LEU A 233 -10.48 -6.79 -8.25
N ARG A 234 -9.20 -6.76 -7.88
CA ARG A 234 -8.62 -7.54 -6.79
C ARG A 234 -8.30 -6.63 -5.60
N LEU A 235 -8.88 -6.93 -4.45
CA LEU A 235 -8.65 -6.24 -3.19
C LEU A 235 -7.82 -7.12 -2.24
N ASP A 236 -6.73 -6.58 -1.71
CA ASP A 236 -5.90 -7.25 -0.70
C ASP A 236 -6.63 -7.28 0.65
N TRP A 237 -6.89 -8.50 1.12
CA TRP A 237 -7.58 -8.77 2.39
C TRP A 237 -6.61 -9.05 3.54
N SER A 238 -5.30 -8.86 3.34
CA SER A 238 -4.26 -9.07 4.35
C SER A 238 -4.46 -8.11 5.51
N GLY A 239 -4.79 -8.66 6.68
CA GLY A 239 -5.07 -7.86 7.87
C GLY A 239 -6.40 -7.11 7.85
N VAL A 240 -7.31 -7.32 6.88
CA VAL A 240 -8.60 -6.62 6.83
C VAL A 240 -9.65 -7.30 7.73
N ARG A 241 -10.47 -6.49 8.41
CA ARG A 241 -11.56 -6.91 9.30
C ARG A 241 -12.88 -6.25 8.88
N PRO A 242 -14.01 -6.98 8.87
CA PRO A 242 -14.14 -8.38 9.27
C PRO A 242 -13.43 -9.35 8.29
N ARG A 243 -13.33 -10.62 8.70
CA ARG A 243 -12.76 -11.66 7.84
C ARG A 243 -13.54 -11.72 6.51
N ILE A 244 -12.85 -12.04 5.43
CA ILE A 244 -13.42 -12.06 4.07
C ILE A 244 -14.72 -12.85 3.94
N GLY A 245 -14.92 -13.90 4.76
CA GLY A 245 -16.18 -14.66 4.80
C GLY A 245 -17.39 -13.77 5.07
N LYS A 246 -17.33 -12.88 6.06
CA LYS A 246 -18.43 -11.94 6.36
C LYS A 246 -18.68 -10.95 5.24
N ALA A 247 -17.64 -10.55 4.51
CA ALA A 247 -17.79 -9.66 3.36
C ALA A 247 -18.45 -10.39 2.18
N LEU A 248 -18.12 -11.67 1.96
CA LEU A 248 -18.77 -12.51 0.96
C LEU A 248 -20.23 -12.80 1.32
N GLU A 249 -20.53 -13.12 2.59
CA GLU A 249 -21.89 -13.30 3.10
C GLU A 249 -22.74 -12.04 2.83
N ALA A 250 -22.18 -10.85 3.04
CA ALA A 250 -22.86 -9.58 2.73
C ALA A 250 -23.06 -9.36 1.21
N LEU A 251 -22.16 -9.86 0.37
CA LEU A 251 -22.26 -9.77 -1.09
C LEU A 251 -23.21 -10.81 -1.69
N GLU A 252 -23.34 -11.99 -1.08
CA GLU A 252 -24.17 -13.11 -1.55
C GLU A 252 -25.62 -12.71 -1.78
N ALA A 253 -26.13 -11.75 -1.00
CA ALA A 253 -27.48 -11.23 -1.12
C ALA A 253 -27.76 -10.50 -2.46
N SER A 254 -26.71 -10.08 -3.19
CA SER A 254 -26.86 -9.26 -4.40
C SER A 254 -25.94 -9.65 -5.56
N VAL A 255 -24.94 -10.51 -5.31
CA VAL A 255 -23.89 -10.87 -6.26
C VAL A 255 -23.67 -12.38 -6.22
N ALA A 256 -23.51 -13.01 -7.39
CA ALA A 256 -23.18 -14.43 -7.47
C ALA A 256 -21.80 -14.71 -6.86
N LEU A 257 -21.72 -15.70 -5.97
CA LEU A 257 -20.45 -16.13 -5.39
C LEU A 257 -19.82 -17.25 -6.22
N GLU A 258 -18.57 -17.05 -6.62
CA GLU A 258 -17.75 -18.07 -7.25
C GLU A 258 -16.95 -18.86 -6.18
N PRO A 259 -16.59 -20.13 -6.48
CA PRO A 259 -15.84 -20.95 -5.55
C PRO A 259 -14.45 -20.37 -5.25
N VAL A 260 -13.92 -20.73 -4.08
CA VAL A 260 -12.59 -20.28 -3.64
C VAL A 260 -11.51 -20.84 -4.54
N ILE A 261 -10.67 -19.98 -5.11
CA ILE A 261 -9.53 -20.37 -5.94
C ILE A 261 -8.24 -20.31 -5.12
N LYS A 262 -7.35 -21.27 -5.33
CA LYS A 262 -5.99 -21.27 -4.80
C LYS A 262 -5.01 -21.11 -5.96
N ILE A 263 -4.24 -20.03 -5.94
CA ILE A 263 -3.17 -19.77 -6.90
C ILE A 263 -1.84 -20.04 -6.18
N SER A 264 -0.93 -20.76 -6.82
CA SER A 264 0.44 -20.95 -6.33
C SER A 264 1.39 -20.45 -7.40
N SER A 265 2.15 -19.41 -7.10
CA SER A 265 3.24 -18.91 -7.93
C SER A 265 4.56 -19.30 -7.29
N ASP A 266 5.29 -20.19 -7.94
CA ASP A 266 6.61 -20.63 -7.49
C ASP A 266 7.69 -19.98 -8.36
N PHE A 267 8.40 -19.01 -7.77
CA PHE A 267 9.51 -18.30 -8.40
C PHE A 267 10.88 -18.88 -8.03
N THR A 268 10.91 -20.01 -7.33
CA THR A 268 12.17 -20.68 -6.93
C THR A 268 12.72 -21.57 -8.04
N GLN A 269 11.84 -22.04 -8.92
CA GLN A 269 12.20 -22.87 -10.06
C GLN A 269 12.70 -21.98 -11.20
N PRO A 270 13.70 -22.43 -11.98
CA PRO A 270 14.05 -21.78 -13.23
C PRO A 270 12.83 -21.91 -14.15
N ALA A 271 12.05 -20.84 -14.31
CA ALA A 271 11.00 -20.84 -15.30
C ALA A 271 11.65 -21.06 -16.67
N GLN A 272 11.04 -21.92 -17.48
CA GLN A 272 11.32 -21.97 -18.91
C GLN A 272 11.08 -20.61 -19.58
N ASN A 273 10.36 -19.69 -18.91
CA ASN A 273 10.04 -18.36 -19.37
C ASN A 273 10.29 -17.29 -18.28
N ILE A 274 11.55 -16.88 -18.12
CA ILE A 274 12.00 -15.86 -17.14
C ILE A 274 11.28 -14.51 -17.36
N GLU A 275 10.98 -14.18 -18.61
CA GLU A 275 10.29 -12.95 -18.99
C GLU A 275 8.86 -12.91 -18.45
N GLU A 276 8.16 -14.04 -18.40
CA GLU A 276 6.80 -14.14 -17.85
C GLU A 276 6.80 -13.89 -16.33
N GLN A 277 7.82 -14.37 -15.61
CA GLN A 277 7.99 -14.06 -14.19
C GLN A 277 8.28 -12.58 -13.94
N ILE A 278 9.13 -11.97 -14.78
CA ILE A 278 9.44 -10.54 -14.70
C ILE A 278 8.17 -9.72 -14.95
N LEU A 279 7.38 -10.08 -15.96
CA LEU A 279 6.13 -9.42 -16.32
C LEU A 279 5.09 -9.56 -15.21
N ASP A 280 4.95 -10.74 -14.60
CA ASP A 280 4.03 -10.97 -13.48
C ASP A 280 4.41 -10.14 -12.24
N LEU A 281 5.70 -10.10 -11.86
CA LEU A 281 6.19 -9.24 -10.77
C LEU A 281 5.92 -7.75 -11.05
N ALA A 282 6.16 -7.32 -12.28
CA ALA A 282 5.95 -5.93 -12.69
C ALA A 282 4.46 -5.55 -12.68
N ALA A 283 3.59 -6.42 -13.21
CA ALA A 283 2.14 -6.26 -13.19
C ALA A 283 1.61 -6.12 -11.76
N ARG A 284 2.14 -6.93 -10.83
CA ARG A 284 1.69 -7.00 -9.43
C ARG A 284 1.99 -5.77 -8.58
N GLY A 285 2.89 -4.88 -8.99
CA GLY A 285 3.38 -3.82 -8.08
C GLY A 285 4.88 -3.84 -7.87
N GLU A 286 5.47 -5.02 -7.99
CA GLU A 286 6.79 -5.34 -7.45
C GLU A 286 7.91 -5.01 -8.44
N THR A 287 7.84 -3.82 -9.03
CA THR A 287 8.81 -3.34 -10.04
C THR A 287 10.27 -3.44 -9.57
N PHE A 288 10.56 -3.17 -8.29
CA PHE A 288 11.90 -3.37 -7.74
C PHE A 288 12.35 -4.84 -7.76
N LYS A 289 11.46 -5.79 -7.44
CA LYS A 289 11.79 -7.22 -7.53
C LYS A 289 11.91 -7.67 -8.98
N ALA A 290 11.04 -7.17 -9.86
CA ALA A 290 11.14 -7.43 -11.30
C ALA A 290 12.49 -6.94 -11.87
N ILE A 291 12.91 -5.72 -11.50
CA ILE A 291 14.22 -5.16 -11.88
C ILE A 291 15.35 -5.98 -11.27
N ALA A 292 15.28 -6.32 -9.98
CA ALA A 292 16.31 -7.13 -9.32
C ALA A 292 16.47 -8.50 -9.98
N LEU A 293 15.35 -9.18 -10.27
CA LEU A 293 15.33 -10.46 -10.97
C LEU A 293 15.91 -10.35 -12.38
N THR A 294 15.57 -9.28 -13.11
CA THR A 294 16.11 -9.01 -14.45
C THR A 294 17.63 -8.81 -14.40
N ARG A 295 18.13 -8.04 -13.43
CA ARG A 295 19.58 -7.82 -13.24
C ARG A 295 20.32 -9.11 -12.91
N GLU A 296 19.76 -9.91 -12.01
CA GLU A 296 20.37 -11.16 -11.58
C GLU A 296 20.46 -12.17 -12.72
N ARG A 297 19.41 -12.25 -13.57
CA ARG A 297 19.34 -13.24 -14.64
C ARG A 297 20.03 -12.82 -15.93
N TYR A 298 19.91 -11.55 -16.33
CA TYR A 298 20.45 -11.05 -17.60
C TYR A 298 21.74 -10.25 -17.44
N GLY A 299 22.21 -10.01 -16.21
CA GLY A 299 23.43 -9.23 -15.96
C GLY A 299 23.30 -7.73 -16.26
N TYR A 300 22.07 -7.23 -16.46
CA TYR A 300 21.82 -5.85 -16.82
C TYR A 300 22.19 -4.86 -15.70
N SER A 301 22.56 -3.65 -16.10
CA SER A 301 22.63 -2.50 -15.19
C SER A 301 21.23 -2.14 -14.68
N VAL A 302 21.14 -1.33 -13.62
CA VAL A 302 19.84 -0.91 -13.05
C VAL A 302 18.99 -0.16 -14.09
N ALA A 303 19.61 0.65 -14.94
CA ALA A 303 18.91 1.41 -15.97
C ALA A 303 18.39 0.49 -17.09
N GLU A 304 19.21 -0.45 -17.56
CA GLU A 304 18.83 -1.42 -18.60
C GLU A 304 17.75 -2.39 -18.12
N ALA A 305 17.88 -2.90 -16.89
CA ALA A 305 16.86 -3.76 -16.29
C ALA A 305 15.53 -3.04 -16.12
N LYS A 306 15.56 -1.75 -15.76
CA LYS A 306 14.34 -0.94 -15.69
C LYS A 306 13.72 -0.75 -17.07
N ALA A 307 14.50 -0.39 -18.08
CA ALA A 307 14.02 -0.23 -19.44
C ALA A 307 13.41 -1.53 -19.99
N PHE A 308 14.04 -2.67 -19.71
CA PHE A 308 13.52 -3.99 -20.08
C PHE A 308 12.19 -4.33 -19.40
N VAL A 309 12.05 -4.03 -18.10
CA VAL A 309 10.78 -4.23 -17.39
C VAL A 309 9.70 -3.29 -17.92
N GLU A 310 10.04 -2.05 -18.27
CA GLU A 310 9.11 -1.07 -18.84
C GLU A 310 8.69 -1.44 -20.27
N SER A 311 9.59 -2.00 -21.08
CA SER A 311 9.27 -2.49 -22.44
C SER A 311 8.34 -3.71 -22.40
N LEU A 312 8.54 -4.63 -21.47
CA LEU A 312 7.65 -5.77 -21.24
C LEU A 312 6.24 -5.34 -20.81
N LEU A 313 6.10 -4.21 -20.12
CA LEU A 313 4.82 -3.65 -19.72
C LEU A 313 4.14 -2.81 -20.83
N GLY A 314 4.78 -2.66 -22.00
CA GLY A 314 4.27 -1.85 -23.11
C GLY A 314 4.23 -0.34 -22.79
N LYS A 315 5.10 0.16 -21.90
CA LYS A 315 5.13 1.58 -21.52
C LYS A 315 5.96 2.48 -22.46
N ASP A 316 6.66 1.90 -23.43
CA ASP A 316 7.50 2.62 -24.41
C ASP A 316 6.88 2.69 -25.82
N SER A 317 5.54 2.68 -25.92
CA SER A 317 4.78 2.91 -27.17
C SER A 317 3.92 4.15 -27.07
#